data_AF-A0AAU6AW62-F1
#
_entry.id   AF-A0AAU6AW62-F1
#
_cell.length_a   1.000
_cell.length_b   1.000
_cell.length_c   1.000
_cell.angle_alpha   90.00
_cell.angle_beta   90.00
_cell.angle_gamma   90.00
#
_symmetry.space_group_name_H-M   'P 1'
#
loop_
_entity.id
_entity.type
_entity.pdbx_description
1 polymer ?
#
loop_
_entity_poly.entity_id
_entity_poly.type
_entity_poly.pdbx_seq_one_letter_code
_entity_poly.pdbx_strand_id
1 'polypeptide(L)'
;MTDYDYTEMAAQLDRYADVPDQVLNDVVSRDGLCFWAFDRADMPRLSGDDPPDRELAFRLCAGCPVIDECRELELRTAGPDTVGVWGALPDTDRRALYPVWLARREGGEA
;
A
#
# COMPACT_ATOMS: atom_id res chain seq x y z
N MET A 1 12.39 12.86 7.53
CA MET A 1 11.22 12.17 6.98
C MET A 1 10.00 12.76 7.64
N THR A 2 9.21 13.48 6.86
CA THR A 2 7.93 14.05 7.32
C THR A 2 7.03 12.91 7.77
N ASP A 3 6.28 13.10 8.85
CA ASP A 3 5.22 12.16 9.22
C ASP A 3 4.26 12.03 8.04
N TYR A 4 3.81 10.82 7.74
CA TYR A 4 2.84 10.60 6.68
C TYR A 4 1.49 11.18 7.07
N ASP A 5 0.87 11.95 6.18
CA ASP A 5 -0.52 12.35 6.33
C ASP A 5 -1.43 11.21 5.84
N TYR A 6 -1.83 10.33 6.76
CA TYR A 6 -2.73 9.22 6.44
C TYR A 6 -4.13 9.68 6.00
N THR A 7 -4.54 10.91 6.35
CA THR A 7 -5.82 11.46 5.91
C THR A 7 -5.76 11.82 4.43
N GLU A 8 -4.70 12.51 4.02
CA GLU A 8 -4.47 12.84 2.61
C GLU A 8 -4.28 11.56 1.78
N MET A 9 -3.46 10.62 2.25
CA MET A 9 -3.27 9.34 1.57
C MET A 9 -4.59 8.58 1.40
N ALA A 10 -5.41 8.48 2.44
CA ALA A 10 -6.71 7.82 2.35
C ALA A 10 -7.65 8.53 1.35
N ALA A 11 -7.69 9.87 1.36
CA ALA A 11 -8.49 10.65 0.42
C ALA A 11 -8.05 10.44 -1.03
N GLN A 12 -6.75 10.33 -1.28
CA GLN A 12 -6.18 10.06 -2.60
C GLN A 12 -6.65 8.71 -3.18
N LEU A 13 -6.98 7.74 -2.32
CA LEU A 13 -7.49 6.43 -2.72
C LEU A 13 -8.99 6.43 -3.05
N ASP A 14 -9.75 7.48 -2.76
CA ASP A 14 -11.19 7.53 -3.06
C ASP A 14 -11.51 7.37 -4.55
N ARG A 15 -10.57 7.71 -5.43
CA ARG A 15 -10.69 7.50 -6.88
C ARG A 15 -10.90 6.03 -7.27
N TYR A 16 -10.53 5.09 -6.40
CA TYR A 16 -10.64 3.66 -6.64
C TYR A 16 -11.91 3.04 -6.03
N ALA A 17 -12.73 3.80 -5.28
CA ALA A 17 -13.87 3.27 -4.51
C ALA A 17 -14.77 2.32 -5.33
N ASP A 18 -15.06 2.68 -6.59
CA ASP A 18 -15.93 1.90 -7.49
C ASP A 18 -15.17 0.91 -8.40
N VAL A 19 -13.84 0.86 -8.31
CA VAL A 19 -13.02 -0.06 -9.12
C VAL A 19 -13.10 -1.46 -8.51
N PRO A 20 -13.44 -2.52 -9.26
CA PRO A 20 -13.47 -3.88 -8.71
C PRO A 20 -12.09 -4.39 -8.27
N ASP A 21 -12.04 -5.19 -7.21
CA ASP A 21 -10.80 -5.75 -6.65
C ASP A 21 -10.00 -6.54 -7.68
N GLN A 22 -10.68 -7.28 -8.57
CA GLN A 22 -10.02 -8.03 -9.63
C GLN A 22 -9.29 -7.11 -10.62
N VAL A 23 -9.85 -5.93 -10.94
CA VAL A 23 -9.21 -4.97 -11.84
C VAL A 23 -7.96 -4.40 -11.20
N LEU A 24 -8.02 -4.07 -9.90
CA LEU A 24 -6.84 -3.64 -9.14
C LEU A 24 -5.78 -4.75 -9.10
N ASN A 25 -6.19 -6.00 -8.84
CA ASN A 25 -5.30 -7.15 -8.81
C ASN A 25 -4.60 -7.38 -10.16
N ASP A 26 -5.34 -7.30 -11.26
CA ASP A 26 -4.80 -7.46 -12.61
C ASP A 26 -3.77 -6.37 -12.95
N VAL A 27 -4.08 -5.11 -12.64
CA VAL A 27 -3.18 -3.97 -12.86
C VAL A 27 -1.91 -4.09 -12.00
N VAL A 28 -2.06 -4.36 -10.71
CA VAL A 28 -0.93 -4.48 -9.77
C VAL A 28 -0.02 -5.65 -10.14
N SER A 29 -0.60 -6.80 -10.51
CA SER A 29 0.18 -7.97 -10.90
C SER A 29 0.89 -7.79 -12.24
N ARG A 30 0.28 -7.05 -13.18
CA ARG A 30 0.86 -6.77 -14.50
C ARG A 30 1.96 -5.71 -14.42
N ASP A 31 1.69 -4.58 -13.78
CA ASP A 31 2.50 -3.36 -13.87
C ASP A 31 3.36 -3.10 -12.62
N GLY A 32 3.18 -3.89 -11.55
CA GLY A 32 3.94 -3.76 -10.31
C GLY A 32 5.40 -4.17 -10.47
N LEU A 33 6.33 -3.22 -10.26
CA LEU A 33 7.76 -3.49 -10.42
C LEU A 33 8.27 -4.61 -9.50
N CYS A 34 7.68 -4.79 -8.32
CA CYS A 34 8.04 -5.86 -7.38
C CYS A 34 7.78 -7.28 -7.91
N PHE A 35 7.01 -7.44 -8.99
CA PHE A 35 6.79 -8.75 -9.64
C PHE A 35 7.89 -9.12 -10.65
N TRP A 36 8.64 -8.15 -11.18
CA TRP A 36 9.51 -8.37 -12.34
C TRP A 36 10.91 -7.77 -12.22
N ALA A 37 11.07 -6.67 -11.48
CA ALA A 37 12.33 -5.92 -11.37
C ALA A 37 13.27 -6.46 -10.28
N PHE A 38 12.76 -7.30 -9.38
CA PHE A 38 13.51 -7.82 -8.24
C PHE A 38 13.26 -9.32 -8.08
N ASP A 39 14.30 -10.08 -7.71
CA ASP A 39 14.09 -11.43 -7.19
C ASP A 39 13.52 -11.32 -5.77
N ARG A 40 12.42 -12.04 -5.51
CA ARG A 40 11.80 -12.10 -4.18
C ARG A 40 12.74 -12.67 -3.13
N ALA A 41 13.67 -13.54 -3.51
CA ALA A 41 14.68 -14.09 -2.61
C ALA A 41 15.66 -13.02 -2.11
N ASP A 42 15.87 -11.96 -2.89
CA ASP A 42 16.84 -10.89 -2.61
C ASP A 42 16.18 -9.67 -1.95
N MET A 43 14.86 -9.66 -1.79
CA MET A 43 14.18 -8.57 -1.10
C MET A 43 14.56 -8.56 0.38
N PRO A 44 15.12 -7.46 0.90
CA PRO A 44 15.43 -7.34 2.31
C PRO A 44 14.15 -7.40 3.14
N ARG A 45 14.24 -8.03 4.31
CA ARG A 45 13.13 -8.13 5.25
C ARG A 45 12.98 -6.82 6.01
N LEU A 46 11.73 -6.47 6.32
CA LEU A 46 11.44 -5.40 7.27
C LEU A 46 11.99 -5.78 8.65
N SER A 47 12.60 -4.82 9.34
CA SER A 47 13.13 -4.99 10.69
C SER A 47 12.04 -4.96 11.78
N GLY A 48 10.87 -4.38 11.48
CA GLY A 48 9.84 -4.01 12.44
C GLY A 48 10.10 -2.66 13.13
N ASP A 49 11.08 -1.90 12.64
CA ASP A 49 11.56 -0.66 13.24
C ASP A 49 11.41 0.51 12.25
N ASP A 50 10.85 1.60 12.73
CA ASP A 50 10.86 2.90 12.05
C ASP A 50 12.04 3.75 12.56
N PRO A 51 12.78 4.48 11.70
CA PRO A 51 12.56 4.75 10.26
C PRO A 51 13.11 3.76 9.20
N PRO A 52 13.96 2.74 9.47
CA PRO A 52 14.55 1.88 8.43
C PRO A 52 13.53 1.24 7.47
N ASP A 53 12.38 0.82 7.97
CA ASP A 53 11.36 0.13 7.18
C ASP A 53 10.64 1.06 6.22
N ARG A 54 10.40 2.32 6.61
CA ARG A 54 9.91 3.37 5.72
C ARG A 54 10.87 3.65 4.57
N GLU A 55 12.16 3.79 4.86
CA GLU A 55 13.17 4.03 3.83
C GLU A 55 13.31 2.84 2.88
N LEU A 56 13.20 1.63 3.42
CA LEU A 56 13.20 0.43 2.58
C LEU A 56 11.96 0.37 1.69
N ALA A 57 10.77 0.63 2.23
CA ALA A 57 9.52 0.64 1.47
C ALA A 57 9.55 1.68 0.34
N PHE A 58 10.05 2.89 0.62
CA PHE A 58 10.24 3.93 -0.37
C PHE A 58 11.16 3.47 -1.52
N ARG A 59 12.32 2.90 -1.19
CA ARG A 59 13.29 2.42 -2.20
C ARG A 59 12.75 1.27 -3.05
N LEU A 60 12.05 0.30 -2.44
CA LEU A 60 11.48 -0.84 -3.16
C LEU A 60 10.38 -0.44 -4.15
N CYS A 61 9.61 0.60 -3.81
CA CYS A 61 8.51 1.08 -4.64
C CYS A 61 8.90 2.27 -5.53
N ALA A 62 10.14 2.76 -5.46
CA ALA A 62 10.61 3.90 -6.24
C ALA A 62 10.43 3.65 -7.75
N GLY A 63 9.67 4.52 -8.41
CA GLY A 63 9.37 4.42 -9.85
C GLY A 63 8.27 3.42 -10.21
N CYS A 64 7.65 2.75 -9.24
CA CYS A 64 6.53 1.85 -9.51
C CYS A 64 5.31 2.66 -10.00
N PRO A 65 4.69 2.30 -11.14
CA PRO A 65 3.58 3.08 -11.70
C PRO A 65 2.25 2.87 -10.97
N VAL A 66 2.16 1.86 -10.11
CA VAL A 66 0.90 1.38 -9.51
C VAL A 66 0.90 1.44 -7.97
N ILE A 67 1.56 2.45 -7.40
CA ILE A 67 1.72 2.58 -5.94
C ILE A 67 0.36 2.69 -5.24
N ASP A 68 -0.55 3.50 -5.77
CA ASP A 68 -1.84 3.76 -5.11
C ASP A 68 -2.82 2.61 -5.34
N GLU A 69 -2.82 1.99 -6.52
CA GLU A 69 -3.59 0.79 -6.83
C GLU A 69 -3.17 -0.37 -5.92
N CYS A 70 -1.86 -0.56 -5.73
CA CYS A 70 -1.30 -1.55 -4.82
C CYS A 70 -1.73 -1.30 -3.38
N ARG A 71 -1.74 -0.03 -2.95
CA ARG A 71 -2.17 0.35 -1.61
C ARG A 71 -3.68 0.10 -1.39
N GLU A 72 -4.52 0.52 -2.34
CA GLU A 72 -5.96 0.28 -2.27
C GLU A 72 -6.28 -1.22 -2.24
N LEU A 73 -5.69 -2.00 -3.14
CA LEU A 73 -5.90 -3.44 -3.22
C LEU A 73 -5.59 -4.11 -1.88
N GLU A 74 -4.41 -3.80 -1.33
CA GLU A 74 -3.95 -4.39 -0.08
C GLU A 74 -4.87 -4.04 1.10
N LEU A 75 -5.30 -2.78 1.21
CA LEU A 75 -6.22 -2.33 2.26
C LEU A 75 -7.57 -3.06 2.19
N ARG A 76 -8.04 -3.44 1.00
CA ARG A 76 -9.28 -4.22 0.81
C ARG A 76 -9.11 -5.70 1.13
N THR A 77 -8.03 -6.31 0.65
CA THR A 77 -7.95 -7.78 0.61
C THR A 77 -7.38 -8.39 1.87
N ALA A 78 -6.47 -7.70 2.54
CA ALA A 78 -5.68 -8.34 3.58
C ALA A 78 -5.41 -7.47 4.82
N GLY A 79 -5.87 -6.21 4.81
CA GLY A 79 -6.07 -5.40 6.02
C GLY A 79 -4.83 -5.41 6.94
N PRO A 80 -4.96 -5.53 8.27
CA PRO A 80 -3.81 -5.43 9.19
C PRO A 80 -2.85 -6.65 9.20
N ASP A 81 -3.21 -7.76 8.54
CA ASP A 81 -2.60 -9.08 8.75
C ASP A 81 -1.50 -9.45 7.75
N THR A 82 -1.40 -8.75 6.62
CA THR A 82 -0.29 -8.94 5.66
C THR A 82 1.03 -8.42 6.22
N VAL A 83 2.13 -9.03 5.81
CA VAL A 83 3.49 -8.59 6.11
C VAL A 83 4.20 -8.07 4.85
N GLY A 84 5.21 -7.23 5.04
CA GLY A 84 6.03 -6.69 3.95
C GLY A 84 5.57 -5.33 3.42
N VAL A 85 6.14 -4.94 2.28
CA VAL A 85 5.95 -3.62 1.67
C VAL A 85 4.83 -3.65 0.64
N TRP A 86 3.87 -2.74 0.80
CA TRP A 86 2.73 -2.58 -0.11
C TRP A 86 2.46 -1.10 -0.34
N GLY A 87 2.38 -0.70 -1.61
CA GLY A 87 2.16 0.70 -1.97
C GLY A 87 3.13 1.66 -1.26
N ALA A 88 4.43 1.36 -1.28
CA ALA A 88 5.47 2.15 -0.62
C ALA A 88 5.33 2.33 0.90
N LEU A 89 4.55 1.48 1.58
CA LEU A 89 4.39 1.50 3.03
C LEU A 89 4.85 0.17 3.67
N PRO A 90 5.54 0.21 4.82
CA PRO A 90 5.72 -0.95 5.68
C PRO A 90 4.39 -1.31 6.38
N ASP A 91 4.41 -2.41 7.12
CA ASP A 91 3.27 -2.91 7.88
C ASP A 91 2.82 -1.96 9.01
N THR A 92 3.74 -1.29 9.70
CA THR A 92 3.43 -0.30 10.76
C THR A 92 2.57 0.85 10.23
N ASP A 93 2.99 1.49 9.15
CA ASP A 93 2.28 2.62 8.56
C ASP A 93 0.98 2.21 7.88
N ARG A 94 0.95 1.02 7.26
CA ARG A 94 -0.27 0.49 6.69
C ARG A 94 -1.33 0.21 7.75
N ARG A 95 -0.94 -0.29 8.94
CA ARG A 95 -1.83 -0.44 10.10
C ARG A 95 -2.34 0.90 10.63
N ALA A 96 -1.54 1.96 10.56
CA ALA A 96 -1.96 3.31 10.93
C ALA A 96 -2.93 3.93 9.90
N LEU A 97 -2.71 3.66 8.60
CA LEU A 97 -3.58 4.12 7.52
C LEU A 97 -4.95 3.41 7.49
N TYR A 98 -4.98 2.10 7.77
CA TYR A 98 -6.18 1.26 7.67
C TYR A 98 -7.44 1.83 8.32
N PRO A 99 -7.45 2.26 9.61
CA PRO A 99 -8.66 2.81 10.22
C PRO A 99 -9.14 4.12 9.57
N VAL A 100 -8.22 4.94 9.06
CA VAL A 100 -8.56 6.20 8.38
C VAL A 100 -9.19 5.93 7.02
N TRP A 101 -8.64 4.98 6.27
CA TRP A 101 -9.20 4.51 5.01
C TRP A 101 -10.57 3.85 5.20
N LEU A 102 -10.71 2.95 6.18
CA LEU A 102 -11.95 2.23 6.46
C LEU A 102 -13.10 3.18 6.77
N ALA A 103 -12.87 4.20 7.60
CA ALA A 103 -13.87 5.21 7.92
C ALA A 103 -14.41 5.94 6.67
N ARG A 104 -13.58 6.12 5.63
CA ARG A 104 -14.00 6.73 4.36
C ARG A 104 -14.80 5.77 3.48
N ARG A 105 -14.51 4.47 3.55
CA ARG A 105 -15.24 3.43 2.81
C ARG A 105 -16.60 3.11 3.43
N GLU A 106 -16.67 3.09 4.76
CA GLU A 106 -17.91 2.86 5.50
C GLU A 106 -18.79 4.12 5.60
N GLY A 107 -18.19 5.31 5.58
CA GLY A 107 -18.89 6.59 5.59
C GLY A 107 -19.61 6.94 4.27
N GLY A 108 -19.69 5.99 3.34
CA GLY A 108 -20.34 6.10 2.03
C GLY A 108 -21.79 5.59 1.99
N GLU A 109 -22.54 5.65 3.08
CA GLU A 109 -24.01 5.53 3.07
C GLU A 109 -24.58 6.77 3.82
N ALA A 110 -25.37 7.68 3.23
CA ALA A 110 -26.37 7.59 2.17
C ALA A 110 -26.39 8.80 1.22
#